data_AF-S3D2M5-F1
#
_entry.id   AF-S3D2M5-F1
#
_cell.length_a   1.000
_cell.length_b   1.000
_cell.length_c   1.000
_cell.angle_alpha   90.00
_cell.angle_beta   90.00
_cell.angle_gamma   90.00
#
_symmetry.space_group_name_H-M   'P 1'
#
loop_
_entity.id
_entity.type
_entity.pdbx_description
1 polymer ?
#
loop_
_entity_poly.entity_id
_entity_poly.type
_entity_poly.pdbx_seq_one_letter_code
_entity_poly.pdbx_strand_id
1 'polypeptide(L)'
;MSTDDTFIAIFSQQAAGDVNPLLRWTGTNNLASQNSIPVTGFELTHEPVEEAVRDAYVPFSKPDQHYIRQLFDELQALGIMVGEEVIRAMSLTSEWDSNPRIWSKQQNVTCPGRLRLDSAREGVQGTYTSGPDIDILTGVVGLGDIAVAWVGCEIFMRIGWRIKDDSSMNKTMLVAMSNGQSSSGYVPDTLSWDHETFQVLGSKLMPGSCAETNISASLSSMISQYVDTK
;
A
#
# COMPACT_ATOMS: atom_id res chain seq x y z
N MET A 1 -19.49 0.56 17.14
CA MET A 1 -19.10 1.79 17.85
C MET A 1 -19.74 2.93 17.09
N SER A 2 -20.73 3.60 17.68
CA SER A 2 -21.39 4.78 17.11
C SER A 2 -20.70 6.00 17.68
N THR A 3 -19.97 6.72 16.86
CA THR A 3 -19.45 8.05 17.17
C THR A 3 -20.25 9.02 16.33
N ASP A 4 -21.36 9.50 16.90
CA ASP A 4 -22.16 10.66 16.49
C ASP A 4 -22.02 11.09 15.00
N ASP A 5 -22.71 10.42 14.07
CA ASP A 5 -23.00 10.77 12.66
C ASP A 5 -21.95 11.56 11.82
N THR A 6 -20.69 11.59 12.26
CA THR A 6 -19.59 12.31 11.63
C THR A 6 -18.52 11.29 11.35
N PHE A 7 -18.60 10.75 10.14
CA PHE A 7 -17.62 9.78 9.64
C PHE A 7 -16.23 10.42 9.64
N ILE A 8 -15.30 9.84 10.38
CA ILE A 8 -13.86 10.05 10.17
C ILE A 8 -13.28 8.72 9.72
N ALA A 9 -13.10 8.59 8.41
CA ALA A 9 -12.33 7.49 7.84
C ALA A 9 -10.88 7.97 7.70
N ILE A 10 -9.97 7.44 8.52
CA ILE A 10 -8.52 7.54 8.29
C ILE A 10 -8.05 6.15 7.90
N PHE A 11 -7.75 6.00 6.61
CA PHE A 11 -7.06 4.84 6.07
C PHE A 11 -5.66 5.30 5.67
N SER A 12 -4.63 4.84 6.38
CA SER A 12 -3.25 4.99 5.92
C SER A 12 -2.67 3.62 5.64
N GLN A 13 -2.57 3.26 4.36
CA GLN A 13 -1.66 2.20 3.96
C GLN A 13 -0.25 2.80 3.92
N GLN A 14 0.74 2.08 4.46
CA GLN A 14 2.14 2.38 4.13
C GLN A 14 2.37 2.17 2.62
N ALA A 15 3.50 2.63 2.10
CA ALA A 15 3.91 2.34 0.72
C ALA A 15 3.73 0.83 0.43
N ALA A 16 2.90 0.54 -0.57
CA ALA A 16 2.41 -0.80 -0.85
C ALA A 16 3.55 -1.69 -1.40
N GLY A 17 3.96 -2.63 -0.56
CA GLY A 17 4.57 -3.89 -0.95
C GLY A 17 3.83 -4.97 -0.18
N ASP A 18 3.76 -6.19 -0.72
CA ASP A 18 3.17 -7.34 -0.05
C ASP A 18 3.89 -7.56 1.30
N VAL A 19 3.31 -7.03 2.38
CA VAL A 19 3.81 -7.18 3.73
C VAL A 19 3.05 -8.33 4.36
N ASN A 20 3.70 -9.49 4.40
CA ASN A 20 3.24 -10.62 5.18
C ASN A 20 3.75 -10.48 6.62
N PRO A 21 2.95 -9.96 7.58
CA PRO A 21 3.33 -9.99 8.99
C PRO A 21 3.70 -11.42 9.39
N LEU A 22 4.79 -11.52 10.14
CA LEU A 22 5.32 -12.79 10.65
C LEU A 22 4.33 -13.49 11.60
N LEU A 23 3.42 -12.74 12.23
CA LEU A 23 2.44 -13.26 13.18
C LEU A 23 1.07 -13.43 12.51
N ARG A 24 0.89 -14.51 11.75
CA ARG A 24 -0.37 -14.85 11.04
C ARG A 24 -0.96 -16.21 11.45
N TRP A 25 -0.65 -16.71 12.64
CA TRP A 25 -0.99 -18.07 13.06
C TRP A 25 -2.47 -18.44 12.88
N THR A 26 -3.41 -17.56 13.26
CA THR A 26 -4.85 -17.82 13.09
C THR A 26 -5.27 -17.88 11.62
N GLY A 27 -4.72 -16.99 10.78
CA GLY A 27 -4.93 -16.98 9.33
C GLY A 27 -4.39 -18.24 8.67
N THR A 28 -3.18 -18.65 9.03
CA THR A 28 -2.57 -19.89 8.52
C THR A 28 -3.31 -21.13 9.01
N ASN A 29 -3.80 -21.18 10.25
CA ASN A 29 -4.65 -22.29 10.72
C ASN A 29 -5.99 -22.35 9.97
N ASN A 30 -6.59 -21.19 9.71
CA ASN A 30 -7.82 -21.11 8.93
C ASN A 30 -7.60 -21.64 7.50
N LEU A 31 -6.49 -21.31 6.85
CA LEU A 31 -6.10 -21.87 5.55
C LEU A 31 -5.79 -23.38 5.64
N ALA A 32 -5.03 -23.80 6.65
CA ALA A 32 -4.69 -25.22 6.87
C ALA A 32 -5.95 -26.08 7.02
N SER A 33 -6.98 -25.56 7.69
CA SER A 33 -8.26 -26.24 7.85
C SER A 33 -9.01 -26.47 6.54
N GLN A 34 -8.78 -25.64 5.52
CA GLN A 34 -9.36 -25.83 4.19
C GLN A 34 -8.68 -26.95 3.41
N ASN A 35 -7.41 -27.21 3.69
CA ASN A 35 -6.59 -28.21 3.01
C ASN A 35 -6.36 -29.50 3.78
N SER A 36 -7.09 -29.71 4.89
CA SER A 36 -6.87 -30.85 5.78
C SER A 36 -5.40 -30.98 6.24
N ILE A 37 -4.69 -29.85 6.28
CA ILE A 37 -3.33 -29.77 6.82
C ILE A 37 -3.45 -29.81 8.34
N PRO A 38 -2.70 -30.67 9.05
CA PRO A 38 -2.79 -30.76 10.50
C PRO A 38 -2.46 -29.44 11.18
N VAL A 39 -3.39 -28.92 11.98
CA VAL A 39 -3.14 -27.77 12.85
C VAL A 39 -2.47 -28.27 14.13
N THR A 40 -1.21 -27.88 14.32
CA THR A 40 -0.33 -28.42 15.36
C THR A 40 -0.41 -27.68 16.70
N GLY A 41 -1.07 -26.53 16.74
CA GLY A 41 -1.01 -25.59 17.87
C GLY A 41 0.24 -24.69 17.89
N PHE A 42 1.18 -24.91 16.95
CA PHE A 42 2.34 -24.06 16.73
C PHE A 42 2.25 -23.34 15.39
N GLU A 43 3.17 -22.41 15.15
CA GLU A 43 3.31 -21.74 13.86
C GLU A 43 3.53 -22.74 12.72
N LEU A 44 2.84 -22.51 11.61
CA LEU A 44 2.99 -23.27 10.38
C LEU A 44 3.70 -22.40 9.36
N THR A 45 4.56 -23.01 8.53
CA THR A 45 5.15 -22.31 7.39
C THR A 45 4.04 -21.87 6.43
N HIS A 46 3.97 -20.57 6.13
CA HIS A 46 2.85 -19.98 5.39
C HIS A 46 2.73 -20.50 3.94
N GLU A 47 3.81 -20.43 3.16
CA GLU A 47 3.75 -20.70 1.71
C GLU A 47 3.19 -22.09 1.37
N PRO A 48 3.63 -23.21 1.99
CA PRO A 48 3.05 -24.53 1.69
C PRO A 48 1.56 -24.67 2.03
N VAL A 49 1.04 -23.83 2.93
CA VAL A 49 -0.37 -23.83 3.33
C VAL A 49 -1.19 -22.96 2.39
N GLU A 50 -0.70 -21.76 2.08
CA GLU A 50 -1.39 -20.78 1.24
C GLU A 50 -1.35 -21.16 -0.25
N GLU A 51 -0.19 -21.60 -0.78
CA GLU A 51 0.02 -21.87 -2.20
C GLU A 51 -1.06 -22.78 -2.79
N ALA A 52 -1.36 -23.88 -2.09
CA ALA A 52 -2.34 -24.83 -2.56
C ALA A 52 -3.76 -24.22 -2.69
N VAL A 53 -4.13 -23.30 -1.79
CA VAL A 53 -5.41 -22.56 -1.84
C VAL A 53 -5.37 -21.44 -2.88
N ARG A 54 -4.30 -20.62 -2.87
CA ARG A 54 -4.09 -19.45 -3.75
C ARG A 54 -4.05 -19.85 -5.23
N ASP A 55 -3.29 -20.90 -5.54
CA ASP A 55 -3.05 -21.36 -6.91
C ASP A 55 -4.07 -22.44 -7.32
N ALA A 56 -5.09 -22.69 -6.48
CA ALA A 56 -6.19 -23.62 -6.70
C ALA A 56 -5.76 -25.06 -7.02
N TYR A 57 -4.65 -25.53 -6.42
CA TYR A 57 -4.22 -26.93 -6.48
C TYR A 57 -5.16 -27.87 -5.72
N VAL A 58 -5.99 -27.31 -4.86
CA VAL A 58 -7.01 -27.98 -4.08
C VAL A 58 -8.37 -27.33 -4.32
N PRO A 59 -9.48 -28.10 -4.23
CA PRO A 59 -10.81 -27.51 -4.23
C PRO A 59 -10.97 -26.57 -3.02
N PHE A 60 -11.53 -25.38 -3.25
CA PHE A 60 -11.93 -24.51 -2.15
C PHE A 60 -12.94 -25.24 -1.26
N SER A 61 -12.51 -25.57 -0.05
CA SER A 61 -13.37 -26.14 0.97
C SER A 61 -13.75 -25.06 1.98
N LYS A 62 -14.86 -25.27 2.68
CA LYS A 62 -15.26 -24.34 3.74
C LYS A 62 -14.28 -24.53 4.92
N PRO A 63 -13.65 -23.47 5.43
CA PRO A 63 -12.79 -23.59 6.61
C PRO A 63 -13.58 -24.08 7.84
N ASP A 64 -12.89 -24.72 8.78
CA ASP A 64 -13.49 -25.19 10.03
C ASP A 64 -14.01 -24.00 10.85
N GLN A 65 -15.21 -24.12 11.40
CA GLN A 65 -15.83 -23.05 12.18
C GLN A 65 -15.00 -22.61 13.39
N HIS A 66 -14.22 -23.51 13.99
CA HIS A 66 -13.33 -23.20 15.11
C HIS A 66 -12.25 -22.20 14.70
N TYR A 67 -11.56 -22.43 13.58
CA TYR A 67 -10.47 -21.57 13.11
C TYR A 67 -10.98 -20.27 12.49
N ILE A 68 -12.17 -20.28 11.87
CA ILE A 68 -12.86 -19.05 11.48
C ILE A 68 -13.07 -18.16 12.71
N ARG A 69 -13.63 -18.71 13.80
CA ARG A 69 -13.86 -17.92 15.03
C ARG A 69 -12.57 -17.34 15.58
N GLN A 70 -11.50 -18.12 15.66
CA GLN A 70 -10.19 -17.62 16.13
C GLN A 70 -9.66 -16.46 15.28
N LEU A 71 -9.73 -16.57 13.95
CA LEU A 71 -9.32 -15.50 13.05
C LEU A 71 -10.18 -14.24 13.26
N PHE A 72 -11.50 -14.39 13.38
CA PHE A 72 -12.39 -13.24 13.58
C PHE A 72 -12.27 -12.63 14.98
N ASP A 73 -11.98 -13.43 16.02
CA ASP A 73 -11.71 -12.94 17.37
C ASP A 73 -10.41 -12.10 17.40
N GLU A 74 -9.37 -12.54 16.67
CA GLU A 74 -8.14 -11.75 16.51
C GLU A 74 -8.40 -10.45 15.74
N LEU A 75 -9.10 -10.52 14.61
CA LEU A 75 -9.48 -9.33 13.83
C LEU A 75 -10.31 -8.36 14.67
N GLN A 76 -11.22 -8.87 15.52
CA GLN A 76 -12.01 -8.05 16.43
C GLN A 76 -11.13 -7.40 17.49
N ALA A 77 -10.20 -8.14 18.10
CA ALA A 77 -9.26 -7.59 19.08
C ALA A 77 -8.38 -6.49 18.48
N LEU A 78 -7.81 -6.71 17.29
CA LEU A 78 -7.05 -5.69 16.56
C LEU A 78 -7.91 -4.48 16.23
N GLY A 79 -9.15 -4.70 15.79
CA GLY A 79 -10.11 -3.63 15.52
C GLY A 79 -10.45 -2.80 16.75
N ILE A 80 -10.62 -3.44 17.92
CA ILE A 80 -10.84 -2.74 19.20
C ILE A 80 -9.60 -1.92 19.56
N MET A 81 -8.41 -2.51 19.50
CA MET A 81 -7.16 -1.80 19.83
C MET A 81 -6.93 -0.57 18.95
N VAL A 82 -7.16 -0.69 17.64
CA VAL A 82 -7.06 0.43 16.70
C VAL A 82 -8.16 1.47 16.99
N GLY A 83 -9.39 1.04 17.25
CA GLY A 83 -10.51 1.94 17.56
C GLY A 83 -10.28 2.76 18.84
N GLU A 84 -9.84 2.12 19.92
CA GLU A 84 -9.48 2.79 21.17
C GLU A 84 -8.33 3.78 20.98
N GLU A 85 -7.30 3.40 20.20
CA GLU A 85 -6.18 4.29 19.91
C GLU A 85 -6.60 5.51 19.07
N VAL A 86 -7.51 5.34 18.11
CA VAL A 86 -8.09 6.46 17.34
C VAL A 86 -8.84 7.41 18.27
N ILE A 87 -9.72 6.90 19.14
CA ILE A 87 -10.46 7.72 20.11
C ILE A 87 -9.50 8.45 21.04
N ARG A 88 -8.46 7.77 21.54
CA ARG A 88 -7.43 8.37 22.39
C ARG A 88 -6.69 9.48 21.66
N ALA A 89 -6.24 9.25 20.43
CA ALA A 89 -5.54 10.24 19.61
C ALA A 89 -6.43 11.48 19.35
N MET A 90 -7.68 11.26 18.98
CA MET A 90 -8.66 12.34 18.79
C MET A 90 -8.89 13.14 20.08
N SER A 91 -9.02 12.46 21.22
CA SER A 91 -9.26 13.10 22.52
C SER A 91 -8.07 13.95 22.99
N LEU A 92 -6.86 13.64 22.51
CA LEU A 92 -5.62 14.36 22.83
C LEU A 92 -5.25 15.41 21.77
N THR A 93 -5.97 15.50 20.66
CA THR A 93 -5.70 16.47 19.60
C THR A 93 -6.19 17.85 20.04
N SER A 94 -5.24 18.72 20.42
CA SER A 94 -5.50 20.09 20.87
C SER A 94 -5.13 21.17 19.86
N GLU A 95 -4.35 20.82 18.83
CA GLU A 95 -3.94 21.74 17.77
C GLU A 95 -4.93 21.68 16.61
N TRP A 96 -5.64 22.79 16.39
CA TRP A 96 -6.64 22.92 15.34
C TRP A 96 -6.32 24.13 14.47
N ASP A 97 -6.46 23.98 13.16
CA ASP A 97 -6.45 25.13 12.25
C ASP A 97 -7.77 25.90 12.42
N SER A 98 -7.69 27.16 12.85
CA SER A 98 -8.85 28.03 13.05
C SER A 98 -9.53 28.49 11.75
N ASN A 99 -8.87 28.34 10.61
CA ASN A 99 -9.39 28.74 9.31
C ASN A 99 -8.97 27.73 8.22
N PRO A 100 -9.46 26.48 8.31
CA PRO A 100 -9.02 25.42 7.43
C PRO A 100 -9.46 25.71 5.99
N ARG A 101 -8.51 25.60 5.06
CA ARG A 101 -8.78 25.67 3.62
C ARG A 101 -8.68 24.29 2.99
N ILE A 102 -9.63 23.98 2.12
CA ILE A 102 -9.58 22.80 1.26
C ILE A 102 -9.09 23.22 -0.12
N TRP A 103 -8.08 22.51 -0.61
CA TRP A 103 -7.53 22.68 -1.95
C TRP A 103 -7.23 21.31 -2.55
N SER A 104 -7.32 21.17 -3.86
CA SER A 104 -6.94 19.93 -4.52
C SER A 104 -6.35 20.19 -5.89
N LYS A 105 -5.32 19.41 -6.25
CA LYS A 105 -4.79 19.34 -7.60
C LYS A 105 -4.33 17.93 -7.92
N GLN A 106 -4.42 17.57 -9.20
CA GLN A 106 -3.93 16.30 -9.71
C GLN A 106 -3.28 16.50 -11.08
N GLN A 107 -2.34 15.63 -11.43
CA GLN A 107 -1.70 15.59 -12.73
C GLN A 107 -1.09 14.22 -13.02
N ASN A 108 -0.95 13.91 -14.31
CA ASN A 108 -0.24 12.71 -14.75
C ASN A 108 1.27 12.92 -14.71
N VAL A 109 1.97 11.86 -14.32
CA VAL A 109 3.39 11.64 -14.55
C VAL A 109 3.51 10.51 -15.56
N THR A 110 4.07 10.81 -16.73
CA THR A 110 4.28 9.82 -17.80
C THR A 110 5.70 9.27 -17.68
N CYS A 111 5.86 7.94 -17.61
CA CYS A 111 7.16 7.29 -17.56
C CYS A 111 7.30 6.14 -18.57
N PRO A 112 8.51 5.89 -19.11
CA PRO A 112 8.74 4.82 -20.07
C PRO A 112 8.39 3.44 -19.50
N GLY A 113 7.59 2.69 -20.26
CA GLY A 113 7.15 1.35 -19.88
C GLY A 113 7.99 0.23 -20.47
N ARG A 114 7.80 -0.98 -19.94
CA ARG A 114 8.39 -2.24 -20.38
C ARG A 114 7.38 -3.36 -20.34
N LEU A 115 7.61 -4.38 -21.17
CA LEU A 115 6.81 -5.61 -21.22
C LEU A 115 7.69 -6.78 -20.80
N ARG A 116 7.19 -7.58 -19.87
CA ARG A 116 7.83 -8.82 -19.43
C ARG A 116 7.64 -9.91 -20.49
N LEU A 117 8.72 -10.59 -20.87
CA LEU A 117 8.72 -11.63 -21.91
C LEU A 117 8.69 -13.06 -21.36
N ASP A 118 8.91 -13.22 -20.06
CA ASP A 118 8.87 -14.50 -19.36
C ASP A 118 7.85 -14.51 -18.21
N SER A 119 7.76 -15.66 -17.55
CA SER A 119 6.92 -15.91 -16.37
C SER A 119 7.73 -16.46 -15.19
N ALA A 120 9.04 -16.19 -15.14
CA ALA A 120 9.89 -16.72 -14.07
C ALA A 120 9.46 -16.20 -12.68
N ARG A 121 9.62 -17.01 -11.63
CA ARG A 121 9.32 -16.58 -10.25
C ARG A 121 10.46 -15.69 -9.71
N GLU A 122 10.22 -15.09 -8.55
CA GLU A 122 11.22 -14.35 -7.78
C GLU A 122 12.51 -15.16 -7.56
N GLY A 123 13.66 -14.49 -7.58
CA GLY A 123 15.00 -15.09 -7.56
C GLY A 123 15.51 -15.55 -8.92
N VAL A 124 14.81 -15.21 -10.01
CA VAL A 124 15.25 -15.45 -11.38
C VAL A 124 15.17 -14.15 -12.16
N GLN A 125 16.28 -13.77 -12.80
CA GLN A 125 16.34 -12.60 -13.66
C GLN A 125 15.25 -12.63 -14.74
N GLY A 126 14.44 -11.57 -14.77
CA GLY A 126 13.41 -11.38 -15.79
C GLY A 126 13.96 -10.81 -17.11
N THR A 127 13.27 -11.12 -18.20
CA THR A 127 13.54 -10.66 -19.55
C THR A 127 12.46 -9.67 -19.98
N TYR A 128 12.87 -8.54 -20.56
CA TYR A 128 11.97 -7.44 -20.89
C TYR A 128 12.23 -6.88 -22.30
N THR A 129 11.20 -6.30 -22.88
CA THR A 129 11.30 -5.40 -24.05
C THR A 129 10.68 -4.05 -23.74
N SER A 130 10.98 -3.04 -24.57
CA SER A 130 10.34 -1.73 -24.46
C SER A 130 8.82 -1.85 -24.62
N GLY A 131 8.09 -1.16 -23.75
CA GLY A 131 6.63 -1.05 -23.80
C GLY A 131 6.19 0.38 -24.14
N PRO A 132 4.87 0.62 -24.22
CA PRO A 132 4.33 1.96 -24.29
C PRO A 132 4.62 2.73 -22.99
N ASP A 133 4.65 4.06 -23.06
CA ASP A 133 4.70 4.91 -21.88
C ASP A 133 3.47 4.67 -20.98
N ILE A 134 3.68 4.84 -19.68
CA ILE A 134 2.68 4.63 -18.64
C ILE A 134 2.41 5.94 -17.92
N ASP A 135 1.14 6.34 -17.91
CA ASP A 135 0.65 7.44 -17.10
C ASP A 135 0.37 6.99 -15.66
N ILE A 136 0.89 7.76 -14.72
CA ILE A 136 0.69 7.58 -13.29
C ILE A 136 0.02 8.85 -12.77
N LEU A 137 -1.22 8.73 -12.33
CA LEU A 137 -1.96 9.85 -11.77
C LEU A 137 -1.43 10.14 -10.35
N THR A 138 -1.10 11.40 -10.11
CA THR A 138 -0.62 11.92 -8.82
C THR A 138 -1.51 13.08 -8.39
N GLY A 139 -1.67 13.31 -7.09
CA GLY A 139 -2.41 14.46 -6.62
C GLY A 139 -2.18 14.78 -5.16
N VAL A 140 -2.71 15.93 -4.76
CA VAL A 140 -2.65 16.43 -3.39
C VAL A 140 -4.02 16.99 -3.04
N VAL A 141 -4.50 16.65 -1.85
CA VAL A 141 -5.60 17.35 -1.17
C VAL A 141 -5.01 18.08 0.04
N GLY A 142 -5.03 19.39 0.01
CA GLY A 142 -4.68 20.24 1.13
C GLY A 142 -5.88 20.42 2.06
N LEU A 143 -5.67 20.21 3.36
CA LEU A 143 -6.68 20.31 4.42
C LEU A 143 -6.10 21.12 5.58
N GLY A 144 -6.34 22.43 5.58
CA GLY A 144 -5.76 23.33 6.59
C GLY A 144 -4.24 23.23 6.65
N ASP A 145 -3.68 22.77 7.77
CA ASP A 145 -2.24 22.58 7.95
C ASP A 145 -1.73 21.18 7.57
N ILE A 146 -2.56 20.34 6.93
CA ILE A 146 -2.24 18.99 6.47
C ILE A 146 -2.22 18.92 4.93
N ALA A 147 -1.27 18.19 4.36
CA ALA A 147 -1.28 17.78 2.96
C ALA A 147 -1.47 16.27 2.84
N VAL A 148 -2.49 15.84 2.09
CA VAL A 148 -2.72 14.44 1.73
C VAL A 148 -2.26 14.26 0.28
N ALA A 149 -0.99 13.87 0.12
CA ALA A 149 -0.44 13.47 -1.16
C ALA A 149 -0.90 12.06 -1.51
N TRP A 150 -1.16 11.80 -2.79
CA TRP A 150 -1.58 10.49 -3.24
C TRP A 150 -1.05 10.14 -4.62
N VAL A 151 -0.90 8.84 -4.86
CA VAL A 151 -0.41 8.29 -6.13
C VAL A 151 -1.26 7.08 -6.53
N GLY A 152 -1.60 6.98 -7.80
CA GLY A 152 -2.42 5.90 -8.37
C GLY A 152 -1.66 4.60 -8.65
N CYS A 153 -0.56 4.32 -7.96
CA CYS A 153 0.21 3.08 -8.11
C CYS A 153 0.80 2.60 -6.79
N GLU A 154 1.37 1.39 -6.81
CA GLU A 154 2.10 0.80 -5.69
C GLU A 154 3.57 1.24 -5.75
N ILE A 155 4.00 2.09 -4.83
CA ILE A 155 5.37 2.62 -4.80
C ILE A 155 6.19 2.00 -3.67
N PHE A 156 7.50 1.88 -3.86
CA PHE A 156 8.40 1.44 -2.80
C PHE A 156 8.53 2.48 -1.69
N MET A 157 8.79 2.02 -0.47
CA MET A 157 8.87 2.84 0.73
C MET A 157 9.83 4.03 0.60
N ARG A 158 11.00 3.84 -0.02
CA ARG A 158 11.99 4.90 -0.18
C ARG A 158 11.49 6.08 -1.03
N ILE A 159 10.62 5.82 -1.99
CA ILE A 159 9.93 6.88 -2.77
C ILE A 159 9.02 7.67 -1.83
N GLY A 160 8.29 6.98 -0.94
CA GLY A 160 7.44 7.61 0.06
C GLY A 160 8.21 8.47 1.07
N TRP A 161 9.39 8.03 1.51
CA TRP A 161 10.27 8.84 2.36
C TRP A 161 10.74 10.10 1.64
N ARG A 162 11.19 9.96 0.39
CA ARG A 162 11.60 11.10 -0.43
C ARG A 162 10.49 12.15 -0.59
N ILE A 163 9.25 11.73 -0.85
CA ILE A 163 8.09 12.64 -0.93
C ILE A 163 7.90 13.43 0.37
N LYS A 164 8.09 12.78 1.52
CA LYS A 164 7.98 13.43 2.84
C LYS A 164 9.14 14.38 3.10
N ASP A 165 10.37 13.98 2.78
CA ASP A 165 11.56 14.81 2.92
C ASP A 165 11.51 16.05 2.00
N ASP A 166 11.00 15.89 0.78
CA ASP A 166 10.82 16.97 -0.21
C ASP A 166 9.58 17.84 0.08
N SER A 167 8.78 17.50 1.10
CA SER A 167 7.53 18.21 1.40
C SER A 167 7.79 19.58 2.04
N SER A 168 7.12 20.61 1.53
CA SER A 168 7.10 21.94 2.17
C SER A 168 6.13 22.04 3.35
N MET A 169 5.50 20.93 3.76
CA MET A 169 4.60 20.86 4.90
C MET A 169 5.04 19.81 5.93
N ASN A 170 4.99 20.18 7.21
CA ASN A 170 5.34 19.29 8.32
C ASN A 170 4.34 18.13 8.50
N LYS A 171 3.06 18.35 8.15
CA LYS A 171 1.98 17.36 8.28
C LYS A 171 1.60 16.82 6.91
N THR A 172 2.46 15.96 6.35
CA THR A 172 2.24 15.34 5.03
C THR A 172 1.96 13.85 5.16
N MET A 173 0.79 13.45 4.71
CA MET A 173 0.38 12.05 4.56
C MET A 173 0.52 11.64 3.10
N LEU A 174 0.94 10.40 2.88
CA LEU A 174 1.05 9.80 1.54
C LEU A 174 0.12 8.59 1.46
N VAL A 175 -0.72 8.55 0.43
CA VAL A 175 -1.65 7.46 0.17
C VAL A 175 -1.37 6.85 -1.20
N ALA A 176 -0.98 5.59 -1.24
CA ALA A 176 -0.77 4.85 -2.49
C ALA A 176 -2.08 4.27 -3.04
N MET A 177 -2.04 3.75 -4.27
CA MET A 177 -3.20 3.13 -4.96
C MET A 177 -4.50 3.94 -4.90
N SER A 178 -4.40 5.26 -4.92
CA SER A 178 -5.55 6.15 -4.74
C SER A 178 -5.97 6.80 -6.05
N ASN A 179 -7.28 7.00 -6.20
CA ASN A 179 -7.89 7.65 -7.37
C ASN A 179 -7.52 6.99 -8.72
N GLY A 180 -7.38 5.66 -8.72
CA GLY A 180 -7.14 4.85 -9.90
C GLY A 180 -6.01 3.84 -9.71
N GLN A 181 -5.98 2.84 -10.59
CA GLN A 181 -4.89 1.87 -10.69
C GLN A 181 -4.13 2.14 -11.99
N SER A 182 -2.88 2.61 -11.85
CA SER A 182 -1.95 2.71 -12.98
C SER A 182 -1.60 1.31 -13.48
N SER A 183 -1.34 1.20 -14.79
CA SER A 183 -0.91 -0.04 -15.41
C SER A 183 0.55 -0.41 -15.07
N SER A 184 1.27 0.43 -14.32
CA SER A 184 2.69 0.26 -13.94
C SER A 184 2.98 -0.97 -13.09
N GLY A 185 2.00 -1.48 -12.35
CA GLY A 185 2.25 -2.45 -11.29
C GLY A 185 3.00 -1.79 -10.12
N TYR A 186 4.03 -2.47 -9.61
CA TYR A 186 4.90 -1.90 -8.59
C TYR A 186 5.88 -0.89 -9.21
N VAL A 187 6.26 0.11 -8.43
CA VAL A 187 7.25 1.13 -8.78
C VAL A 187 8.43 1.01 -7.81
N PRO A 188 9.49 0.29 -8.22
CA PRO A 188 10.75 0.22 -7.48
C PRO A 188 11.43 1.59 -7.38
N ASP A 189 12.11 1.83 -6.27
CA ASP A 189 13.09 2.91 -6.20
C ASP A 189 14.35 2.57 -7.01
N THR A 190 15.15 3.58 -7.27
CA THR A 190 16.34 3.52 -8.12
C THR A 190 17.32 2.42 -7.70
N LEU A 191 17.46 2.15 -6.40
CA LEU A 191 18.42 1.14 -5.91
C LEU A 191 17.85 -0.28 -5.90
N SER A 192 16.54 -0.45 -6.10
CA SER A 192 15.88 -1.76 -6.03
C SER A 192 15.75 -2.46 -7.38
N TRP A 193 16.10 -1.81 -8.50
CA TRP A 193 15.89 -2.36 -9.85
C TRP A 193 16.64 -3.66 -10.15
N ASP A 194 17.76 -3.90 -9.48
CA ASP A 194 18.57 -5.10 -9.66
C ASP A 194 18.10 -6.25 -8.75
N HIS A 195 17.07 -6.04 -7.92
CA HIS A 195 16.52 -7.09 -7.08
C HIS A 195 15.56 -7.97 -7.89
N GLU A 196 15.71 -9.29 -7.78
CA GLU A 196 14.85 -10.26 -8.47
C GLU A 196 13.57 -10.56 -7.67
N THR A 197 13.00 -9.56 -7.02
CA THR A 197 11.79 -9.69 -6.19
C THR A 197 10.53 -9.70 -7.04
N PHE A 198 9.44 -10.28 -6.53
CA PHE A 198 8.14 -10.26 -7.21
C PHE A 198 7.74 -8.85 -7.69
N GLN A 199 7.91 -7.83 -6.84
CA GLN A 199 7.52 -6.46 -7.14
C GLN A 199 8.35 -5.85 -8.26
N VAL A 200 9.67 -6.00 -8.21
CA VAL A 200 10.56 -5.48 -9.26
C VAL A 200 10.33 -6.23 -10.56
N LEU A 201 10.19 -7.55 -10.51
CA LEU A 201 9.95 -8.35 -11.70
C LEU A 201 8.59 -8.04 -12.35
N GLY A 202 7.58 -7.72 -11.53
CA GLY A 202 6.23 -7.33 -11.94
C GLY A 202 6.10 -5.87 -12.38
N SER A 203 7.10 -5.02 -12.15
CA SER A 203 7.06 -3.62 -12.59
C SER A 203 7.07 -3.53 -14.12
N LYS A 204 6.11 -2.77 -14.66
CA LYS A 204 6.01 -2.44 -16.08
C LYS A 204 6.69 -1.13 -16.44
N LEU A 205 7.48 -0.55 -15.56
CA LEU A 205 8.29 0.64 -15.83
C LEU A 205 9.72 0.24 -16.18
N MET A 206 10.40 1.03 -17.01
CA MET A 206 11.82 0.82 -17.29
C MET A 206 12.69 1.07 -16.04
N PRO A 207 13.81 0.33 -15.84
CA PRO A 207 14.78 0.67 -14.81
C PRO A 207 15.34 2.08 -14.97
N GLY A 208 15.52 2.80 -13.86
CA GLY A 208 15.88 4.21 -13.89
C GLY A 208 14.82 5.11 -14.55
N SER A 209 13.60 4.59 -14.77
CA SER A 209 12.47 5.39 -15.23
C SER A 209 12.24 6.57 -14.29
N CYS A 210 11.65 7.61 -14.86
CA CYS A 210 11.36 8.83 -14.16
C CYS A 210 10.42 8.70 -12.95
N ALA A 211 9.92 7.51 -12.62
CA ALA A 211 8.83 7.36 -11.68
C ALA A 211 9.22 7.85 -10.27
N GLU A 212 10.35 7.43 -9.71
CA GLU A 212 10.76 7.94 -8.39
C GLU A 212 10.91 9.47 -8.37
N THR A 213 11.67 10.03 -9.30
CA THR A 213 11.97 11.47 -9.33
C THR A 213 10.75 12.31 -9.71
N ASN A 214 10.01 11.92 -10.74
CA ASN A 214 8.88 12.70 -11.25
C ASN A 214 7.63 12.54 -10.38
N ILE A 215 7.36 11.36 -9.79
CA ILE A 215 6.27 11.24 -8.81
C ILE A 215 6.58 12.12 -7.60
N SER A 216 7.80 12.03 -7.07
CA SER A 216 8.20 12.85 -5.92
C SER A 216 8.12 14.34 -6.24
N ALA A 217 8.69 14.78 -7.37
CA ALA A 217 8.66 16.18 -7.80
C ALA A 217 7.24 16.68 -8.13
N SER A 218 6.39 15.84 -8.71
CA SER A 218 4.99 16.16 -8.98
C SER A 218 4.26 16.48 -7.68
N LEU A 219 4.39 15.60 -6.68
CA LEU A 219 3.73 15.74 -5.39
C LEU A 219 4.29 16.91 -4.60
N SER A 220 5.61 17.04 -4.44
CA SER A 220 6.21 18.15 -3.70
C SER A 220 5.91 19.51 -4.33
N SER A 221 5.88 19.60 -5.66
CA SER A 221 5.46 20.81 -6.38
C SER A 221 4.01 21.18 -6.09
N MET A 222 3.08 20.21 -6.09
CA MET A 222 1.68 20.47 -5.76
C MET A 222 1.49 20.85 -4.29
N ILE A 223 2.27 20.27 -3.37
CA ILE A 223 2.26 20.67 -1.95
C ILE A 223 2.73 22.12 -1.81
N SER A 224 3.82 22.50 -2.46
CA SER A 224 4.31 23.89 -2.42
C SER A 224 3.31 24.87 -3.01
N GLN A 225 2.65 24.52 -4.12
CA GLN A 225 1.56 25.33 -4.67
C GLN A 225 0.40 25.51 -3.67
N TYR A 226 0.06 24.47 -2.91
CA TYR A 226 -0.95 24.60 -1.86
C TYR A 226 -0.50 25.57 -0.76
N VAL A 227 0.75 25.44 -0.30
CA VAL A 227 1.34 26.36 0.70
C VAL A 227 1.28 27.81 0.21
N ASP A 228 1.61 28.06 -1.05
CA ASP A 228 1.58 29.41 -1.65
C ASP A 228 0.16 29.98 -1.80
N THR A 229 -0.87 29.14 -1.74
CA THR A 229 -2.29 29.57 -1.79
C THR A 229 -2.90 29.88 -0.42
N LYS A 230 -2.17 29.63 0.67
CA LYS A 230 -2.62 29.97 2.04
C LYS A 230 -2.52 31.47 2.29
#